data_AF-A0A0G4L934-F1
#
_entry.id   AF-A0A0G4L934-F1
#
_cell.length_a   1.000
_cell.length_b   1.000
_cell.length_c   1.000
_cell.angle_alpha   90.00
_cell.angle_beta   90.00
_cell.angle_gamma   90.00
#
_symmetry.space_group_name_H-M   'P 1'
#
loop_
_entity.id
_entity.type
_entity.pdbx_description
1 polymer ?
#
loop_
_entity_poly.entity_id
_entity_poly.type
_entity_poly.pdbx_seq_one_letter_code
_entity_poly.pdbx_strand_id
1 'polypeptide(L)'
;SRPSSRDRHGQTTPHVASSPAVDDLNTIPMQGSMPASFQRSRAIFASDDSSWRPRSFYAHRRQIQRALPVAAAAFCTLLLLILFRLGLFSSDQPPPLIVDPTPPHDDGSSRPAFYLWETASSFKPVTLDPKGKSAKDLCATFPRHILDTIQPVLKLGHADLGKPALDAQMKSVSACLDNVLVFSDLDDELPSGHFAHDVLSDLPASYRDHVDFGNYTYMRQLRESGALDADKEATAKIRGWNLDKYKFLPMIERAWSARPNHPWYVFYETDTYIFWDNMFRLLDNFDPDAPLYMGSPSPGREVADTKHQVWFANGGPGFVLSREAVRRLLKRKVGADGDFLDAPASHRWRDLLEHDCCGDSVLGWALYKAGVTLSGLWPLFNPHSLHAVPFSDKYWCQPVVALHKTRPADMEELWRWEHANRKHEKPILYRDLFEFHHPGQPSTRADWDNMWGPITIEGPPKTATFEECGAACQEHSACFQYNWHGDKCYLVQSIRLGHARDAEKETEEHKGGSFQSGWLSERIAEWRQQQRCEVVQWVRPSLTRIY
;
A
#
# COMPACT_ATOMS: atom_id res chain seq x y z
N SER A 1 -44.85 -4.97 -62.07
CA SER A 1 -45.23 -3.55 -61.96
C SER A 1 -44.08 -2.74 -61.38
N ARG A 2 -43.33 -2.06 -62.25
CA ARG A 2 -42.43 -0.91 -61.98
C ARG A 2 -43.22 0.36 -62.42
N PRO A 3 -42.67 1.60 -62.36
CA PRO A 3 -41.90 2.28 -61.30
C PRO A 3 -42.29 3.79 -61.19
N SER A 4 -41.50 4.61 -60.46
CA SER A 4 -40.95 5.95 -60.84
C SER A 4 -40.68 6.77 -59.56
N SER A 5 -39.75 7.73 -59.48
CA SER A 5 -38.73 8.31 -60.39
C SER A 5 -37.54 8.79 -59.51
N ARG A 6 -36.25 8.77 -59.91
CA ARG A 6 -35.55 9.62 -60.93
C ARG A 6 -35.76 11.12 -60.70
N ASP A 7 -34.84 12.06 -60.93
CA ASP A 7 -33.43 12.16 -61.39
C ASP A 7 -32.90 13.55 -60.85
N ARG A 8 -31.64 14.01 -60.85
CA ARG A 8 -30.38 13.61 -61.53
C ARG A 8 -29.10 14.19 -60.88
N HIS A 9 -27.96 13.84 -61.48
CA HIS A 9 -26.58 14.34 -61.40
C HIS A 9 -26.32 15.86 -61.55
N GLY A 10 -25.11 16.27 -61.11
CA GLY A 10 -24.38 17.46 -61.61
C GLY A 10 -22.93 17.52 -61.11
N GLN A 11 -21.96 17.03 -61.90
CA GLN A 11 -20.51 17.22 -61.65
C GLN A 11 -20.05 18.60 -62.15
N THR A 12 -19.07 19.22 -61.47
CA THR A 12 -18.00 20.03 -62.12
C THR A 12 -16.85 20.39 -61.16
N THR A 13 -15.67 19.82 -61.42
CA THR A 13 -14.33 20.44 -61.24
C THR A 13 -13.86 20.89 -62.65
N PRO A 14 -12.86 21.80 -62.87
CA PRO A 14 -11.46 21.68 -62.41
C PRO A 14 -10.65 23.02 -62.27
N HIS A 15 -9.31 22.94 -62.48
CA HIS A 15 -8.24 23.98 -62.46
C HIS A 15 -7.59 24.23 -61.09
N VAL A 16 -6.27 24.08 -60.83
CA VAL A 16 -5.02 23.88 -61.61
C VAL A 16 -4.45 25.08 -62.38
N ALA A 17 -3.39 25.70 -61.80
CA ALA A 17 -2.22 26.36 -62.40
C ALA A 17 -1.33 26.86 -61.22
N SER A 18 -0.05 26.49 -60.97
CA SER A 18 1.22 26.48 -61.75
C SER A 18 2.01 27.81 -61.72
N SER A 19 3.27 27.75 -61.24
CA SER A 19 4.24 28.86 -61.06
C SER A 19 4.77 29.50 -62.36
N PRO A 20 5.47 30.65 -62.30
CA PRO A 20 6.95 30.74 -62.14
C PRO A 20 7.37 31.76 -61.03
N ALA A 21 8.55 31.79 -60.38
CA ALA A 21 9.97 31.51 -60.68
C ALA A 21 10.78 32.73 -61.22
N VAL A 22 12.09 32.83 -60.84
CA VAL A 22 13.16 33.73 -61.39
C VAL A 22 13.04 35.21 -60.91
N ASP A 23 14.05 36.00 -60.48
CA ASP A 23 15.55 35.98 -60.36
C ASP A 23 15.95 37.03 -59.25
N ASP A 24 17.18 37.28 -58.76
CA ASP A 24 18.48 36.56 -58.58
C ASP A 24 19.42 37.43 -57.67
N LEU A 25 20.70 37.05 -57.51
CA LEU A 25 21.90 37.85 -57.17
C LEU A 25 22.03 38.51 -55.77
N ASN A 26 22.83 37.86 -54.90
CA ASN A 26 24.26 38.23 -54.82
C ASN A 26 25.10 37.20 -54.06
N THR A 27 26.30 36.90 -54.57
CA THR A 27 27.25 35.92 -54.02
C THR A 27 28.70 36.44 -54.08
N ILE A 28 29.63 35.63 -53.54
CA ILE A 28 31.11 35.65 -53.70
C ILE A 28 31.94 36.76 -52.98
N PRO A 29 33.25 36.53 -52.67
CA PRO A 29 33.79 36.78 -51.33
C PRO A 29 35.19 37.46 -51.36
N MET A 30 36.00 37.34 -50.31
CA MET A 30 37.48 37.07 -50.30
C MET A 30 37.89 36.76 -48.83
N GLN A 31 38.64 35.69 -48.48
CA GLN A 31 40.05 35.32 -48.77
C GLN A 31 41.12 36.27 -48.22
N GLY A 32 42.14 35.70 -47.53
CA GLY A 32 43.37 36.38 -47.07
C GLY A 32 43.58 36.30 -45.54
N SER A 33 44.15 35.23 -44.99
CA SER A 33 45.60 34.93 -44.86
C SER A 33 46.34 35.71 -43.75
N MET A 34 46.83 35.01 -42.73
CA MET A 34 47.95 35.51 -41.88
C MET A 34 49.23 35.64 -42.73
N PRO A 35 50.19 36.49 -42.32
CA PRO A 35 51.30 35.94 -41.53
C PRO A 35 51.83 36.85 -40.41
N ALA A 36 52.64 36.22 -39.56
CA ALA A 36 53.26 36.71 -38.35
C ALA A 36 54.26 37.89 -38.50
N SER A 37 54.46 38.62 -37.39
CA SER A 37 55.70 38.56 -36.56
C SER A 37 56.23 39.92 -36.04
N PHE A 38 57.00 39.86 -34.94
CA PHE A 38 57.95 40.87 -34.41
C PHE A 38 57.49 42.34 -34.27
N GLN A 39 57.54 42.98 -33.09
CA GLN A 39 58.77 43.16 -32.30
C GLN A 39 58.47 43.65 -30.86
N ARG A 40 59.35 43.33 -29.90
CA ARG A 40 59.36 43.91 -28.54
C ARG A 40 60.15 45.21 -28.51
N SER A 41 59.59 46.27 -27.94
CA SER A 41 60.33 47.48 -27.57
C SER A 41 60.86 47.39 -26.13
N ARG A 42 62.17 47.59 -25.95
CA ARG A 42 62.81 47.72 -24.63
C ARG A 42 62.54 49.11 -24.03
N ALA A 43 62.54 49.19 -22.71
CA ALA A 43 63.03 50.35 -21.98
C ALA A 43 64.22 49.90 -21.11
N ILE A 44 65.33 50.63 -21.20
CA ILE A 44 66.53 50.46 -20.37
C ILE A 44 66.81 51.83 -19.77
N PHE A 45 66.98 51.90 -18.46
CA PHE A 45 67.86 52.89 -17.85
C PHE A 45 68.66 52.22 -16.72
N ALA A 46 69.97 52.35 -16.84
CA ALA A 46 70.96 52.15 -15.78
C ALA A 46 70.90 53.38 -14.83
N SER A 47 71.57 53.49 -13.68
CA SER A 47 72.37 52.62 -12.80
C SER A 47 72.70 53.48 -11.59
N ASP A 48 72.90 52.92 -10.39
CA ASP A 48 73.89 53.52 -9.48
C ASP A 48 74.42 52.54 -8.43
N ASP A 49 75.62 52.84 -7.94
CA ASP A 49 76.47 51.96 -7.14
C ASP A 49 76.59 52.45 -5.68
N SER A 50 76.66 51.54 -4.69
CA SER A 50 77.19 51.82 -3.33
C SER A 50 77.12 50.61 -2.37
N SER A 51 78.25 49.91 -2.28
CA SER A 51 78.94 49.46 -1.06
C SER A 51 78.19 49.19 0.28
N TRP A 52 78.54 48.02 0.87
CA TRP A 52 78.65 47.73 2.31
C TRP A 52 77.38 47.56 3.19
N ARG A 53 76.99 46.29 3.47
CA ARG A 53 76.34 45.85 4.74
C ARG A 53 76.80 44.44 5.18
N PRO A 54 76.85 44.10 6.49
CA PRO A 54 77.55 42.90 6.98
C PRO A 54 76.78 41.57 6.87
N ARG A 55 77.51 40.46 6.72
CA ARG A 55 76.99 39.09 6.50
C ARG A 55 76.31 38.41 7.70
N SER A 56 76.22 39.03 8.89
CA SER A 56 75.74 38.37 10.12
C SER A 56 74.21 38.22 10.24
N PHE A 57 73.40 39.02 9.52
CA PHE A 57 71.94 39.02 9.69
C PHE A 57 71.17 37.87 8.98
N TYR A 58 71.81 37.12 8.09
CA TYR A 58 71.13 36.08 7.30
C TYR A 58 71.13 34.67 7.92
N ALA A 59 71.95 34.41 8.95
CA ALA A 59 72.03 33.10 9.59
C ALA A 59 70.79 32.78 10.44
N HIS A 60 70.40 33.68 11.36
CA HIS A 60 69.22 33.47 12.20
C HIS A 60 67.90 33.46 11.42
N ARG A 61 67.77 34.25 10.34
CA ARG A 61 66.54 34.27 9.53
C ARG A 61 66.23 32.90 8.92
N ARG A 62 67.25 32.12 8.51
CA ARG A 62 67.08 30.75 7.98
C ARG A 62 66.74 29.72 9.05
N GLN A 63 67.23 29.87 10.28
CA GLN A 63 66.81 29.01 11.40
C GLN A 63 65.35 29.30 11.80
N ILE A 64 64.97 30.57 11.94
CA ILE A 64 63.60 30.97 12.28
C ILE A 64 62.61 30.53 11.19
N GLN A 65 62.95 30.68 9.91
CA GLN A 65 62.11 30.22 8.79
C GLN A 65 61.96 28.69 8.69
N ARG A 66 62.84 27.90 9.32
CA ARG A 66 62.70 26.44 9.42
C ARG A 66 62.01 26.00 10.72
N ALA A 67 62.22 26.73 11.81
CA ALA A 67 61.59 26.45 13.10
C ALA A 67 60.10 26.80 13.11
N LEU A 68 59.68 27.91 12.49
CA LEU A 68 58.27 28.32 12.44
C LEU A 68 57.30 27.26 11.87
N PRO A 69 57.54 26.66 10.68
CA PRO A 69 56.62 25.65 10.14
C PRO A 69 56.61 24.36 10.95
N VAL A 70 57.75 23.99 11.58
CA VAL A 70 57.82 22.81 12.45
C VAL A 70 57.07 23.05 13.77
N ALA A 71 57.21 24.23 14.37
CA ALA A 71 56.47 24.62 15.56
C ALA A 71 54.97 24.78 15.29
N ALA A 72 54.59 25.34 14.14
CA ALA A 72 53.20 25.43 13.70
C ALA A 72 52.60 24.06 13.44
N ALA A 73 53.32 23.15 12.77
CA ALA A 73 52.88 21.76 12.60
C ALA A 73 52.68 21.07 13.95
N ALA A 74 53.67 21.14 14.85
CA ALA A 74 53.58 20.56 16.19
C ALA A 74 52.41 21.13 17.00
N PHE A 75 52.17 22.44 16.93
CA PHE A 75 51.04 23.10 17.57
C PHE A 75 49.70 22.62 16.99
N CYS A 76 49.56 22.55 15.66
CA CYS A 76 48.36 22.02 15.01
C CYS A 76 48.12 20.54 15.36
N THR A 77 49.16 19.70 15.42
CA THR A 77 49.05 18.30 15.83
C THR A 77 48.62 18.19 17.30
N LEU A 78 49.18 19.01 18.19
CA LEU A 78 48.80 19.05 19.61
C LEU A 78 47.35 19.54 19.77
N LEU A 79 46.94 20.56 19.00
CA LEU A 79 45.57 21.08 19.00
C LEU A 79 44.58 20.03 18.52
N LEU A 80 44.89 19.29 17.45
CA LEU A 80 44.08 18.17 16.96
C LEU A 80 43.97 17.05 18.02
N LEU A 81 45.07 16.70 18.70
CA LEU A 81 45.06 15.71 19.78
C LEU A 81 44.25 16.18 20.99
N ILE A 82 44.28 17.48 21.32
CA ILE A 82 43.47 18.07 22.39
C ILE A 82 41.98 18.06 22.00
N LEU A 83 41.63 18.46 20.78
CA LEU A 83 40.25 18.43 20.28
C LEU A 83 39.69 17.00 20.20
N PHE A 84 40.52 16.01 19.85
CA PHE A 84 40.19 14.59 19.90
C PHE A 84 39.99 14.10 21.34
N ARG A 85 40.88 14.48 22.28
CA ARG A 85 40.75 14.17 23.72
C ARG A 85 39.52 14.83 24.37
N LEU A 86 39.09 15.99 23.88
CA LEU A 86 37.91 16.72 24.34
C LEU A 86 36.60 16.24 23.68
N GLY A 87 36.64 15.21 22.82
CA GLY A 87 35.45 14.67 22.15
C GLY A 87 34.84 15.58 21.07
N LEU A 88 35.52 16.66 20.69
CA LEU A 88 35.06 17.58 19.64
C LEU A 88 35.28 17.03 18.22
N PHE A 89 36.12 16.01 18.10
CA PHE A 89 36.13 15.09 16.96
C PHE A 89 35.59 13.71 17.40
N SER A 90 34.34 13.67 17.85
CA SER A 90 33.58 12.42 17.77
C SER A 90 33.60 11.96 16.32
N SER A 91 34.09 10.75 16.09
CA SER A 91 33.77 10.06 14.85
C SER A 91 32.26 9.84 14.85
N ASP A 92 31.56 10.39 13.86
CA ASP A 92 30.16 10.04 13.55
C ASP A 92 30.10 8.60 12.98
N GLN A 93 30.60 7.64 13.74
CA GLN A 93 29.99 6.33 13.79
C GLN A 93 28.56 6.60 14.30
N PRO A 94 27.50 6.42 13.47
CA PRO A 94 26.16 6.35 14.04
C PRO A 94 26.19 5.28 15.14
N PRO A 95 25.52 5.49 16.29
CA PRO A 95 25.51 4.48 17.34
C PRO A 95 25.11 3.15 16.70
N PRO A 96 25.77 2.03 17.06
CA PRO A 96 25.40 0.73 16.53
C PRO A 96 23.90 0.58 16.72
N LEU A 97 23.20 0.16 15.66
CA LEU A 97 21.79 -0.15 15.76
C LEU A 97 21.67 -1.29 16.77
N ILE A 98 21.39 -0.94 18.03
CA ILE A 98 20.95 -1.86 19.06
C ILE A 98 19.54 -2.25 18.64
N VAL A 99 19.47 -3.17 17.69
CA VAL A 99 18.25 -3.86 17.28
C VAL A 99 17.95 -4.92 18.34
N ASP A 100 17.70 -4.43 19.55
CA ASP A 100 16.68 -5.01 20.39
C ASP A 100 15.54 -3.99 20.41
N PRO A 101 14.66 -3.98 19.38
CA PRO A 101 13.47 -3.16 19.38
C PRO A 101 12.52 -3.80 20.38
N THR A 102 12.79 -3.56 21.66
CA THR A 102 11.76 -3.62 22.70
C THR A 102 10.64 -2.74 22.19
N PRO A 103 9.50 -3.31 21.77
CA PRO A 103 8.52 -2.53 21.04
C PRO A 103 7.96 -1.44 21.98
N PRO A 104 7.41 -0.34 21.46
CA PRO A 104 6.64 0.60 22.27
C PRO A 104 5.38 -0.04 22.91
N HIS A 105 5.10 -1.29 22.53
CA HIS A 105 4.03 -2.16 22.99
C HIS A 105 4.37 -2.75 24.37
N ASP A 106 4.33 -1.89 25.38
CA ASP A 106 3.90 -2.32 26.71
C ASP A 106 2.43 -2.75 26.60
N ASP A 107 2.21 -4.06 26.48
CA ASP A 107 0.93 -4.74 26.70
C ASP A 107 0.64 -4.94 28.20
N GLY A 108 1.51 -4.41 29.07
CA GLY A 108 1.30 -4.30 30.49
C GLY A 108 -0.01 -3.60 30.85
N SER A 109 -0.58 -4.07 31.96
CA SER A 109 -1.91 -3.76 32.50
C SER A 109 -2.20 -2.28 32.84
N SER A 110 -1.27 -1.36 32.54
CA SER A 110 -1.35 0.06 32.89
C SER A 110 -1.96 0.96 31.80
N ARG A 111 -1.97 0.53 30.52
CA ARG A 111 -2.43 1.34 29.39
C ARG A 111 -3.83 0.95 28.92
N PRO A 112 -4.74 1.91 28.63
CA PRO A 112 -6.03 1.61 28.04
C PRO A 112 -5.90 0.93 26.67
N ALA A 113 -6.69 -0.12 26.42
CA ALA A 113 -6.69 -0.88 25.16
C ALA A 113 -7.08 -0.06 23.91
N PHE A 114 -7.70 1.10 24.12
CA PHE A 114 -8.20 1.99 23.08
C PHE A 114 -7.63 3.41 23.26
N TYR A 115 -7.53 4.14 22.16
CA TYR A 115 -7.47 5.59 22.16
C TYR A 115 -8.88 6.17 22.27
N LEU A 116 -9.02 7.27 23.01
CA LEU A 116 -10.28 7.99 23.20
C LEU A 116 -10.30 9.27 22.36
N TRP A 117 -9.98 9.14 21.07
CA TRP A 117 -9.90 10.28 20.16
C TRP A 117 -11.28 10.75 19.73
N GLU A 118 -11.55 12.03 19.97
CA GLU A 118 -12.58 12.79 19.28
C GLU A 118 -12.07 13.09 17.86
N THR A 119 -12.89 12.81 16.85
CA THR A 119 -12.48 12.96 15.43
C THR A 119 -13.63 13.57 14.64
N ALA A 120 -13.32 14.33 13.59
CA ALA A 120 -14.29 14.99 12.74
C ALA A 120 -14.19 14.51 11.29
N SER A 121 -15.33 14.42 10.58
CA SER A 121 -15.32 14.16 9.13
C SER A 121 -14.87 15.41 8.37
N SER A 122 -13.96 15.24 7.43
CA SER A 122 -13.53 16.29 6.50
C SER A 122 -14.41 16.41 5.24
N PHE A 123 -15.33 15.47 4.99
CA PHE A 123 -16.24 15.48 3.84
C PHE A 123 -17.27 16.62 3.94
N LYS A 124 -17.60 17.25 2.80
CA LYS A 124 -18.49 18.43 2.77
C LYS A 124 -19.47 18.41 1.58
N PRO A 125 -20.80 18.27 1.81
CA PRO A 125 -21.43 17.89 3.08
C PRO A 125 -20.97 16.51 3.56
N VAL A 126 -20.99 16.30 4.88
CA VAL A 126 -20.62 15.02 5.50
C VAL A 126 -21.57 13.91 5.03
N THR A 127 -22.86 14.18 5.11
CA THR A 127 -23.96 13.28 4.72
C THR A 127 -24.62 13.79 3.44
N LEU A 128 -24.90 12.88 2.50
CA LEU A 128 -25.57 13.17 1.22
C LEU A 128 -26.43 11.96 0.82
N ASP A 129 -27.71 12.18 0.52
CA ASP A 129 -28.57 11.15 -0.06
C ASP A 129 -28.05 10.77 -1.47
N PRO A 130 -27.65 9.49 -1.70
CA PRO A 130 -27.15 9.03 -3.00
C PRO A 130 -28.25 8.82 -4.04
N LYS A 131 -29.54 8.92 -3.67
CA LYS A 131 -30.65 8.64 -4.58
C LYS A 131 -30.64 9.57 -5.79
N GLY A 132 -30.48 8.99 -6.98
CA GLY A 132 -30.40 9.73 -8.24
C GLY A 132 -29.11 10.54 -8.43
N LYS A 133 -28.07 10.31 -7.61
CA LYS A 133 -26.76 10.94 -7.73
C LYS A 133 -25.82 10.10 -8.60
N SER A 134 -25.06 10.76 -9.46
CA SER A 134 -23.93 10.14 -10.16
C SER A 134 -22.71 10.01 -9.23
N ALA A 135 -21.74 9.17 -9.60
CA ALA A 135 -20.47 9.08 -8.86
C ALA A 135 -19.77 10.45 -8.75
N LYS A 136 -19.88 11.30 -9.79
CA LYS A 136 -19.34 12.67 -9.78
C LYS A 136 -20.01 13.56 -8.72
N ASP A 137 -21.33 13.43 -8.53
CA ASP A 137 -22.05 14.19 -7.50
C ASP A 137 -21.67 13.74 -6.09
N LEU A 138 -21.43 12.44 -5.89
CA LEU A 138 -20.95 11.89 -4.62
C LEU A 138 -19.51 12.33 -4.33
N CYS A 139 -18.62 12.24 -5.32
CA CYS A 139 -17.24 12.70 -5.23
C CYS A 139 -17.07 14.23 -5.15
N ALA A 140 -18.15 15.02 -5.31
CA ALA A 140 -18.14 16.43 -4.93
C ALA A 140 -18.00 16.62 -3.41
N THR A 141 -18.39 15.62 -2.60
CA THR A 141 -18.22 15.65 -1.13
C THR A 141 -16.80 15.38 -0.65
N PHE A 142 -15.95 14.81 -1.52
CA PHE A 142 -14.63 14.27 -1.16
C PHE A 142 -13.62 15.38 -0.82
N PRO A 143 -12.91 15.30 0.33
CA PRO A 143 -11.96 16.31 0.78
C PRO A 143 -10.62 16.20 0.03
N ARG A 144 -10.59 16.69 -1.22
CA ARG A 144 -9.43 16.58 -2.12
C ARG A 144 -8.07 17.03 -1.54
N HIS A 145 -8.07 18.00 -0.63
CA HIS A 145 -6.85 18.47 0.06
C HIS A 145 -6.18 17.39 0.94
N ILE A 146 -6.88 16.32 1.32
CA ILE A 146 -6.29 15.18 2.05
C ILE A 146 -5.40 14.33 1.13
N LEU A 147 -5.56 14.44 -0.19
CA LEU A 147 -4.67 13.77 -1.16
C LEU A 147 -3.25 14.39 -1.18
N ASP A 148 -3.03 15.52 -0.50
CA ASP A 148 -1.70 16.07 -0.22
C ASP A 148 -1.04 15.44 1.03
N THR A 149 -1.81 14.71 1.86
CA THR A 149 -1.30 14.02 3.07
C THR A 149 -1.29 12.50 2.96
N ILE A 150 -2.19 11.90 2.16
CA ILE A 150 -2.17 10.46 1.82
C ILE A 150 -1.91 10.20 0.33
N GLN A 151 -1.15 9.14 0.04
CA GLN A 151 -1.02 8.58 -1.29
C GLN A 151 -1.70 7.20 -1.35
N PRO A 152 -2.88 7.08 -1.97
CA PRO A 152 -3.51 5.80 -2.26
C PRO A 152 -2.71 5.01 -3.30
N VAL A 153 -2.55 3.71 -3.08
CA VAL A 153 -1.83 2.79 -3.97
C VAL A 153 -2.65 1.52 -4.16
N LEU A 154 -3.23 1.35 -5.35
CA LEU A 154 -4.01 0.17 -5.73
C LEU A 154 -3.10 -0.86 -6.39
N LYS A 155 -3.00 -2.06 -5.79
CA LYS A 155 -2.37 -3.24 -6.39
C LYS A 155 -3.42 -4.07 -7.14
N LEU A 156 -3.08 -4.50 -8.35
CA LEU A 156 -3.85 -5.45 -9.15
C LEU A 156 -2.93 -6.40 -9.94
N GLY A 157 -3.48 -7.35 -10.68
CA GLY A 157 -2.78 -8.01 -11.78
C GLY A 157 -3.49 -7.80 -13.10
N HIS A 158 -2.81 -8.01 -14.23
CA HIS A 158 -3.41 -7.93 -15.56
C HIS A 158 -4.68 -8.80 -15.66
N ALA A 159 -4.67 -9.97 -15.01
CA ALA A 159 -5.82 -10.87 -14.93
C ALA A 159 -7.08 -10.24 -14.29
N ASP A 160 -7.00 -9.08 -13.62
CA ASP A 160 -8.14 -8.36 -13.04
C ASP A 160 -8.81 -7.39 -14.03
N LEU A 161 -8.19 -7.11 -15.18
CA LEU A 161 -8.84 -6.37 -16.26
C LEU A 161 -10.09 -7.11 -16.74
N GLY A 162 -11.19 -6.35 -16.91
CA GLY A 162 -12.49 -6.91 -17.26
C GLY A 162 -13.18 -7.71 -16.15
N LYS A 163 -12.56 -7.93 -14.97
CA LYS A 163 -13.25 -8.54 -13.83
C LYS A 163 -14.17 -7.52 -13.12
N PRO A 164 -15.32 -7.96 -12.57
CA PRO A 164 -16.21 -7.07 -11.81
C PRO A 164 -15.57 -6.43 -10.57
N ALA A 165 -14.57 -7.04 -9.95
CA ALA A 165 -13.90 -6.47 -8.76
C ALA A 165 -13.20 -5.14 -9.06
N LEU A 166 -12.35 -5.10 -10.09
CA LEU A 166 -11.67 -3.87 -10.52
C LEU A 166 -12.67 -2.79 -10.97
N ASP A 167 -13.71 -3.19 -11.69
CA ASP A 167 -14.77 -2.28 -12.15
C ASP A 167 -15.53 -1.64 -10.96
N ALA A 168 -15.97 -2.45 -10.00
CA ALA A 168 -16.60 -1.95 -8.77
C ALA A 168 -15.65 -1.05 -7.97
N GLN A 169 -14.39 -1.43 -7.83
CA GLN A 169 -13.38 -0.68 -7.07
C GLN A 169 -13.13 0.72 -7.65
N MET A 170 -13.04 0.82 -8.97
CA MET A 170 -12.88 2.11 -9.66
C MET A 170 -14.17 2.93 -9.75
N LYS A 171 -15.35 2.29 -9.67
CA LYS A 171 -16.68 2.95 -9.63
C LYS A 171 -17.10 3.42 -8.23
N SER A 172 -16.43 2.97 -7.18
CA SER A 172 -16.79 3.24 -5.79
C SER A 172 -15.62 3.77 -4.94
N VAL A 173 -14.92 2.90 -4.21
CA VAL A 173 -13.86 3.22 -3.24
C VAL A 173 -12.77 4.10 -3.84
N SER A 174 -12.37 3.85 -5.09
CA SER A 174 -11.33 4.64 -5.79
C SER A 174 -11.89 5.73 -6.71
N ALA A 175 -13.22 5.88 -6.83
CA ALA A 175 -13.85 6.78 -7.81
C ALA A 175 -13.57 8.27 -7.60
N CYS A 176 -13.19 8.66 -6.38
CA CYS A 176 -12.89 10.06 -6.03
C CYS A 176 -11.40 10.37 -5.90
N LEU A 177 -10.52 9.39 -6.19
CA LEU A 177 -9.08 9.48 -5.93
C LEU A 177 -8.32 9.94 -7.18
N ASP A 178 -8.38 11.24 -7.45
CA ASP A 178 -7.74 11.86 -8.62
C ASP A 178 -6.20 11.66 -8.69
N ASN A 179 -5.56 11.14 -7.62
CA ASN A 179 -4.11 10.91 -7.51
C ASN A 179 -3.70 9.44 -7.28
N VAL A 180 -4.60 8.45 -7.35
CA VAL A 180 -4.26 7.05 -7.03
C VAL A 180 -3.15 6.52 -7.94
N LEU A 181 -2.14 5.88 -7.34
CA LEU A 181 -1.13 5.12 -8.09
C LEU A 181 -1.64 3.70 -8.27
N VAL A 182 -1.62 3.19 -9.49
CA VAL A 182 -2.06 1.83 -9.81
C VAL A 182 -0.87 0.99 -10.25
N PHE A 183 -0.66 -0.15 -9.60
CA PHE A 183 0.48 -1.03 -9.85
C PHE A 183 0.04 -2.47 -10.16
N SER A 184 0.69 -3.06 -11.15
CA SER A 184 0.30 -4.30 -11.81
C SER A 184 1.53 -5.14 -12.19
N ASP A 185 1.28 -6.32 -12.74
CA ASP A 185 2.27 -7.17 -13.43
C ASP A 185 2.35 -6.92 -14.95
N LEU A 186 1.58 -5.94 -15.47
CA LEU A 186 1.71 -5.35 -16.81
C LEU A 186 1.30 -3.88 -16.83
N ASP A 187 1.84 -3.12 -17.79
CA ASP A 187 1.45 -1.74 -18.09
C ASP A 187 0.11 -1.74 -18.86
N ASP A 188 -0.95 -1.17 -18.28
CA ASP A 188 -2.32 -1.23 -18.82
C ASP A 188 -3.10 0.08 -18.63
N GLU A 189 -3.85 0.50 -19.65
CA GLU A 189 -4.83 1.59 -19.53
C GLU A 189 -6.18 1.02 -19.04
N LEU A 190 -6.66 1.51 -17.90
CA LEU A 190 -7.92 1.05 -17.30
C LEU A 190 -9.13 1.76 -17.91
N PRO A 191 -10.32 1.11 -17.96
CA PRO A 191 -11.57 1.75 -18.41
C PRO A 191 -11.98 3.01 -17.64
N SER A 192 -11.39 3.24 -16.45
CA SER A 192 -11.57 4.43 -15.62
C SER A 192 -10.66 5.61 -16.02
N GLY A 193 -9.82 5.47 -17.05
CA GLY A 193 -8.84 6.48 -17.48
C GLY A 193 -7.56 6.53 -16.63
N HIS A 194 -7.40 5.61 -15.67
CA HIS A 194 -6.17 5.45 -14.90
C HIS A 194 -5.20 4.51 -15.62
N PHE A 195 -3.90 4.69 -15.42
CA PHE A 195 -2.87 3.80 -15.96
C PHE A 195 -2.31 2.91 -14.85
N ALA A 196 -2.36 1.60 -15.04
CA ALA A 196 -1.70 0.61 -14.19
C ALA A 196 -0.26 0.41 -14.69
N HIS A 197 0.72 0.50 -13.81
CA HIS A 197 2.13 0.36 -14.18
C HIS A 197 2.70 -1.03 -13.82
N ASP A 198 3.49 -1.62 -14.72
CA ASP A 198 4.24 -2.86 -14.47
C ASP A 198 5.38 -2.62 -13.47
N VAL A 199 5.19 -3.03 -12.21
CA VAL A 199 6.24 -2.95 -11.18
C VAL A 199 7.19 -4.15 -11.19
N LEU A 200 6.89 -5.20 -11.98
CA LEU A 200 7.81 -6.33 -12.19
C LEU A 200 8.85 -6.00 -13.27
N SER A 201 8.56 -5.06 -14.17
CA SER A 201 9.52 -4.53 -15.15
C SER A 201 10.76 -3.88 -14.52
N ASP A 202 10.62 -3.34 -13.30
CA ASP A 202 11.69 -2.71 -12.53
C ASP A 202 12.64 -3.73 -11.87
N LEU A 203 12.27 -5.02 -11.85
CA LEU A 203 13.06 -6.04 -11.18
C LEU A 203 14.36 -6.38 -11.96
N PRO A 204 15.48 -6.63 -11.26
CA PRO A 204 16.73 -7.02 -11.88
C PRO A 204 16.60 -8.22 -12.82
N ALA A 205 17.47 -8.28 -13.82
CA ALA A 205 17.52 -9.37 -14.80
C ALA A 205 17.52 -10.79 -14.18
N SER A 206 18.12 -10.95 -13.00
CA SER A 206 18.19 -12.22 -12.27
C SER A 206 16.83 -12.80 -11.84
N TYR A 207 15.76 -12.00 -11.85
CA TYR A 207 14.39 -12.51 -11.67
C TYR A 207 13.86 -13.18 -12.94
N ARG A 208 14.27 -12.73 -14.14
CA ARG A 208 13.73 -13.24 -15.42
C ARG A 208 14.15 -14.69 -15.71
N ASP A 209 15.29 -15.10 -15.17
CA ASP A 209 15.81 -16.46 -15.28
C ASP A 209 15.21 -17.41 -14.21
N HIS A 210 14.39 -16.89 -13.29
CA HIS A 210 13.76 -17.66 -12.21
C HIS A 210 12.48 -18.39 -12.67
N VAL A 211 12.23 -19.58 -12.12
CA VAL A 211 11.11 -20.44 -12.52
C VAL A 211 9.73 -19.76 -12.32
N ASP A 212 9.56 -18.97 -11.25
CA ASP A 212 8.29 -18.29 -10.97
C ASP A 212 7.96 -17.21 -12.02
N PHE A 213 8.98 -16.65 -12.69
CA PHE A 213 8.84 -15.62 -13.73
C PHE A 213 8.48 -16.18 -15.11
N GLY A 214 8.37 -17.51 -15.27
CA GLY A 214 7.84 -18.11 -16.50
C GLY A 214 6.46 -17.55 -16.88
N ASN A 215 5.60 -17.29 -15.90
CA ASN A 215 4.29 -16.66 -16.12
C ASN A 215 4.42 -15.23 -16.67
N TYR A 216 5.32 -14.41 -16.11
CA TYR A 216 5.54 -13.02 -16.53
C TYR A 216 6.10 -12.96 -17.96
N THR A 217 7.12 -13.77 -18.25
CA THR A 217 7.72 -13.86 -19.59
C THR A 217 6.70 -14.32 -20.63
N TYR A 218 5.90 -15.36 -20.34
CA TYR A 218 4.87 -15.85 -21.25
C TYR A 218 3.75 -14.83 -21.47
N MET A 219 3.28 -14.17 -20.39
CA MET A 219 2.29 -13.09 -20.46
C MET A 219 2.75 -11.93 -21.35
N ARG A 220 4.04 -11.55 -21.27
CA ARG A 220 4.63 -10.55 -22.16
C ARG A 220 4.73 -11.01 -23.62
N GLN A 221 5.11 -12.26 -23.87
CA GLN A 221 5.13 -12.81 -25.23
C GLN A 221 3.73 -12.82 -25.86
N LEU A 222 2.69 -13.13 -25.08
CA LEU A 222 1.30 -13.05 -25.52
C LEU A 222 0.86 -11.60 -25.80
N ARG A 223 1.33 -10.61 -25.02
CA ARG A 223 1.11 -9.19 -25.31
C ARG A 223 1.79 -8.74 -26.60
N GLU A 224 3.07 -9.07 -26.76
CA GLU A 224 3.90 -8.68 -27.92
C GLU A 224 3.41 -9.32 -29.24
N SER A 225 2.74 -10.48 -29.16
CA SER A 225 2.09 -11.15 -30.30
C SER A 225 0.62 -10.77 -30.51
N GLY A 226 0.02 -9.94 -29.64
CA GLY A 226 -1.40 -9.58 -29.67
C GLY A 226 -2.36 -10.70 -29.27
N ALA A 227 -1.85 -11.80 -28.73
CA ALA A 227 -2.61 -12.98 -28.33
C ALA A 227 -3.21 -12.88 -26.91
N LEU A 228 -2.70 -12.01 -26.04
CA LEU A 228 -3.07 -11.96 -24.62
C LEU A 228 -4.59 -11.77 -24.38
N ASP A 229 -5.21 -10.84 -25.09
CA ASP A 229 -6.66 -10.57 -25.00
C ASP A 229 -7.50 -11.41 -25.98
N ALA A 230 -6.84 -12.05 -26.97
CA ALA A 230 -7.50 -12.77 -28.07
C ALA A 230 -7.59 -14.28 -27.84
N ASP A 231 -6.54 -14.90 -27.30
CA ASP A 231 -6.45 -16.33 -27.04
C ASP A 231 -6.68 -16.63 -25.55
N LYS A 232 -7.94 -16.90 -25.22
CA LYS A 232 -8.37 -17.25 -23.87
C LYS A 232 -7.77 -18.57 -23.37
N GLU A 233 -7.38 -19.50 -24.25
CA GLU A 233 -6.79 -20.77 -23.83
C GLU A 233 -5.31 -20.60 -23.46
N ALA A 234 -4.58 -19.78 -24.21
CA ALA A 234 -3.23 -19.35 -23.86
C ALA A 234 -3.21 -18.58 -22.53
N THR A 235 -4.07 -17.56 -22.42
CA THR A 235 -4.13 -16.69 -21.23
C THR A 235 -4.61 -17.43 -19.98
N ALA A 236 -5.51 -18.41 -20.09
CA ALA A 236 -5.93 -19.24 -18.95
C ALA A 236 -4.81 -20.11 -18.34
N LYS A 237 -3.68 -20.27 -19.03
CA LYS A 237 -2.49 -21.00 -18.52
C LYS A 237 -1.62 -20.11 -17.61
N ILE A 238 -1.80 -18.79 -17.63
CA ILE A 238 -1.02 -17.84 -16.83
C ILE A 238 -1.49 -17.88 -15.37
N ARG A 239 -0.62 -18.33 -14.46
CA ARG A 239 -0.85 -18.29 -13.01
C ARG A 239 -0.37 -16.96 -12.43
N GLY A 240 -1.06 -15.87 -12.77
CA GLY A 240 -0.68 -14.51 -12.37
C GLY A 240 -0.53 -14.32 -10.85
N TRP A 241 -1.28 -15.07 -10.04
CA TRP A 241 -1.17 -15.03 -8.58
C TRP A 241 0.23 -15.42 -8.05
N ASN A 242 0.98 -16.28 -8.77
CA ASN A 242 2.37 -16.61 -8.41
C ASN A 242 3.29 -15.37 -8.46
N LEU A 243 2.96 -14.39 -9.31
CA LEU A 243 3.75 -13.17 -9.49
C LEU A 243 3.47 -12.13 -8.40
N ASP A 244 2.34 -12.25 -7.70
CA ASP A 244 1.84 -11.19 -6.82
C ASP A 244 2.75 -10.94 -5.61
N LYS A 245 3.38 -11.99 -5.07
CA LYS A 245 4.39 -11.88 -4.00
C LYS A 245 5.55 -10.93 -4.37
N TYR A 246 5.89 -10.82 -5.65
CA TYR A 246 6.99 -9.98 -6.13
C TYR A 246 6.65 -8.49 -6.26
N LYS A 247 5.36 -8.11 -6.23
CA LYS A 247 4.93 -6.71 -6.41
C LYS A 247 5.19 -5.85 -5.17
N PHE A 248 5.18 -6.42 -3.97
CA PHE A 248 5.11 -5.69 -2.70
C PHE A 248 6.27 -4.71 -2.46
N LEU A 249 7.50 -5.10 -2.76
CA LEU A 249 8.68 -4.23 -2.59
C LEU A 249 8.84 -3.20 -3.72
N PRO A 250 8.82 -3.57 -5.02
CA PRO A 250 8.95 -2.58 -6.09
C PRO A 250 7.77 -1.58 -6.15
N MET A 251 6.55 -1.97 -5.75
CA MET A 251 5.43 -1.01 -5.67
C MET A 251 5.66 0.08 -4.63
N ILE A 252 6.36 -0.21 -3.51
CA ILE A 252 6.74 0.80 -2.52
C ILE A 252 7.89 1.68 -3.06
N GLU A 253 8.88 1.09 -3.72
CA GLU A 253 9.97 1.84 -4.39
C GLU A 253 9.42 2.82 -5.44
N ARG A 254 8.43 2.38 -6.23
CA ARG A 254 7.80 3.20 -7.27
C ARG A 254 6.80 4.21 -6.70
N ALA A 255 6.05 3.87 -5.64
CA ALA A 255 5.23 4.83 -4.89
C ALA A 255 6.08 5.99 -4.33
N TRP A 256 7.20 5.66 -3.66
CA TRP A 256 8.12 6.66 -3.14
C TRP A 256 8.76 7.50 -4.25
N SER A 257 9.15 6.87 -5.37
CA SER A 257 9.80 7.58 -6.48
C SER A 257 8.83 8.52 -7.20
N ALA A 258 7.56 8.13 -7.36
CA ALA A 258 6.53 8.97 -7.98
C ALA A 258 6.01 10.08 -7.06
N ARG A 259 6.09 9.87 -5.74
CA ARG A 259 5.50 10.73 -4.69
C ARG A 259 6.40 10.76 -3.46
N PRO A 260 7.62 11.34 -3.55
CA PRO A 260 8.58 11.29 -2.46
C PRO A 260 8.12 12.15 -1.27
N ASN A 261 8.39 11.67 -0.06
CA ASN A 261 8.02 12.36 1.19
C ASN A 261 6.52 12.61 1.36
N HIS A 262 5.64 11.79 0.77
CA HIS A 262 4.23 11.79 1.14
C HIS A 262 4.08 11.34 2.61
N PRO A 263 3.28 12.01 3.47
CA PRO A 263 3.17 11.61 4.88
C PRO A 263 2.72 10.16 5.09
N TRP A 264 1.77 9.69 4.28
CA TRP A 264 1.23 8.33 4.35
C TRP A 264 1.10 7.68 2.96
N TYR A 265 1.39 6.39 2.88
CA TYR A 265 1.12 5.55 1.71
C TYR A 265 0.16 4.44 2.11
N VAL A 266 -1.01 4.37 1.46
CA VAL A 266 -2.10 3.43 1.76
C VAL A 266 -2.20 2.42 0.63
N PHE A 267 -1.80 1.18 0.88
CA PHE A 267 -1.78 0.09 -0.10
C PHE A 267 -3.01 -0.80 0.08
N TYR A 268 -3.68 -1.14 -1.01
CA TYR A 268 -4.91 -1.96 -1.02
C TYR A 268 -5.10 -2.67 -2.37
N GLU A 269 -6.04 -3.62 -2.44
CA GLU A 269 -6.25 -4.50 -3.60
C GLU A 269 -7.61 -4.24 -4.28
N THR A 270 -7.93 -4.99 -5.35
CA THR A 270 -9.16 -4.80 -6.14
C THR A 270 -10.44 -5.29 -5.44
N ASP A 271 -10.34 -6.08 -4.38
CA ASP A 271 -11.48 -6.56 -3.57
C ASP A 271 -11.46 -6.02 -2.11
N THR A 272 -10.55 -5.08 -1.81
CA THR A 272 -10.48 -4.37 -0.54
C THR A 272 -11.44 -3.18 -0.53
N TYR A 273 -12.40 -3.14 0.40
CA TYR A 273 -13.19 -1.93 0.65
C TYR A 273 -12.49 -1.06 1.70
N ILE A 274 -12.16 0.19 1.37
CA ILE A 274 -11.59 1.20 2.29
C ILE A 274 -12.66 2.23 2.67
N PHE A 275 -12.91 2.40 3.97
CA PHE A 275 -13.76 3.46 4.50
C PHE A 275 -12.92 4.74 4.66
N TRP A 276 -12.84 5.55 3.60
CA TRP A 276 -11.92 6.67 3.54
C TRP A 276 -12.10 7.70 4.66
N ASP A 277 -13.33 8.01 5.09
CA ASP A 277 -13.55 8.91 6.23
C ASP A 277 -12.91 8.36 7.52
N ASN A 278 -13.01 7.05 7.76
CA ASN A 278 -12.40 6.39 8.91
C ASN A 278 -10.87 6.30 8.77
N MET A 279 -10.35 6.08 7.56
CA MET A 279 -8.91 6.10 7.28
C MET A 279 -8.32 7.49 7.56
N PHE A 280 -8.97 8.57 7.11
CA PHE A 280 -8.47 9.93 7.35
C PHE A 280 -8.43 10.25 8.84
N ARG A 281 -9.51 9.95 9.57
CA ARG A 281 -9.57 10.11 11.04
C ARG A 281 -8.50 9.32 11.79
N LEU A 282 -8.19 8.10 11.32
CA LEU A 282 -7.13 7.28 11.92
C LEU A 282 -5.76 7.95 11.76
N LEU A 283 -5.43 8.38 10.54
CA LEU A 283 -4.09 8.87 10.20
C LEU A 283 -3.80 10.29 10.72
N ASP A 284 -4.84 11.12 10.89
CA ASP A 284 -4.74 12.47 11.47
C ASP A 284 -4.27 12.45 12.95
N ASN A 285 -4.40 11.30 13.63
CA ASN A 285 -3.99 11.10 15.02
C ASN A 285 -2.55 10.56 15.20
N PHE A 286 -1.80 10.37 14.11
CA PHE A 286 -0.43 9.83 14.15
C PHE A 286 0.60 10.77 13.52
N ASP A 287 1.84 10.69 14.01
CA ASP A 287 2.98 11.39 13.44
C ASP A 287 3.57 10.61 12.24
N PRO A 288 3.54 11.14 11.00
CA PRO A 288 4.13 10.50 9.82
C PRO A 288 5.67 10.46 9.83
N ASP A 289 6.34 11.23 10.68
CA ASP A 289 7.78 11.15 10.93
C ASP A 289 8.15 10.02 11.92
N ALA A 290 7.17 9.37 12.55
CA ALA A 290 7.39 8.14 13.31
C ALA A 290 7.41 6.91 12.37
N PRO A 291 8.22 5.87 12.65
CA PRO A 291 8.34 4.66 11.83
C PRO A 291 7.13 3.72 12.01
N LEU A 292 6.01 4.07 11.38
CA LEU A 292 4.73 3.38 11.54
C LEU A 292 4.42 2.51 10.31
N TYR A 293 4.21 1.22 10.58
CA TYR A 293 3.67 0.23 9.67
C TYR A 293 2.38 -0.30 10.29
N MET A 294 1.23 -0.09 9.65
CA MET A 294 -0.10 -0.36 10.22
C MET A 294 -0.89 -1.32 9.33
N GLY A 295 -1.63 -2.24 9.95
CA GLY A 295 -2.54 -3.15 9.24
C GLY A 295 -3.04 -4.30 10.13
N SER A 296 -3.62 -5.34 9.51
CA SER A 296 -4.11 -6.53 10.23
C SER A 296 -2.96 -7.49 10.54
N PRO A 297 -2.62 -7.76 11.82
CA PRO A 297 -1.51 -8.64 12.19
C PRO A 297 -1.69 -10.10 11.75
N SER A 298 -0.62 -10.64 11.17
CA SER A 298 -0.41 -12.06 10.87
C SER A 298 0.97 -12.52 11.36
N PRO A 299 1.11 -13.74 11.89
CA PRO A 299 2.39 -14.28 12.34
C PRO A 299 3.27 -14.62 11.13
N GLY A 300 4.43 -13.98 11.03
CA GLY A 300 5.38 -14.17 9.93
C GLY A 300 6.55 -15.06 10.32
N ARG A 301 7.77 -14.53 10.15
CA ARG A 301 9.02 -15.26 10.38
C ARG A 301 9.54 -15.11 11.80
N GLU A 302 9.99 -16.21 12.41
CA GLU A 302 10.80 -16.13 13.63
C GLU A 302 12.23 -15.66 13.33
N VAL A 303 12.82 -14.88 14.23
CA VAL A 303 14.24 -14.52 14.15
C VAL A 303 15.07 -15.70 14.64
N ALA A 304 15.93 -16.22 13.76
CA ALA A 304 16.82 -17.34 14.04
C ALA A 304 17.59 -17.17 15.36
N ASP A 305 17.77 -18.29 16.08
CA ASP A 305 18.40 -18.38 17.40
C ASP A 305 17.70 -17.57 18.51
N THR A 306 16.46 -17.12 18.28
CA THR A 306 15.58 -16.50 19.28
C THR A 306 14.19 -17.13 19.26
N LYS A 307 13.33 -16.75 20.20
CA LYS A 307 11.88 -17.02 20.16
C LYS A 307 11.06 -15.79 19.72
N HIS A 308 11.69 -14.85 19.02
CA HIS A 308 11.03 -13.62 18.59
C HIS A 308 10.31 -13.81 17.26
N GLN A 309 8.97 -13.88 17.33
CA GLN A 309 8.08 -13.89 16.18
C GLN A 309 7.99 -12.48 15.56
N VAL A 310 8.43 -12.31 14.31
CA VAL A 310 8.14 -11.10 13.52
C VAL A 310 6.73 -11.21 12.96
N TRP A 311 6.00 -10.09 12.99
CA TRP A 311 4.63 -9.96 12.52
C TRP A 311 4.57 -9.07 11.27
N PHE A 312 3.64 -9.37 10.37
CA PHE A 312 3.38 -8.58 9.17
C PHE A 312 1.90 -8.18 9.08
N ALA A 313 1.62 -7.10 8.35
CA ALA A 313 0.24 -6.75 7.99
C ALA A 313 -0.18 -7.64 6.82
N ASN A 314 -1.28 -8.38 6.99
CA ASN A 314 -1.95 -9.09 5.91
C ASN A 314 -2.25 -8.11 4.76
N GLY A 315 -1.83 -8.43 3.53
CA GLY A 315 -1.96 -7.55 2.37
C GLY A 315 -3.41 -7.28 1.94
N GLY A 316 -4.32 -8.23 2.16
CA GLY A 316 -5.70 -8.18 1.64
C GLY A 316 -6.57 -7.05 2.20
N PRO A 317 -6.60 -6.80 3.53
CA PRO A 317 -7.19 -5.60 4.14
C PRO A 317 -6.49 -4.29 3.78
N GLY A 318 -5.39 -4.36 3.03
CA GLY A 318 -4.47 -3.26 2.88
C GLY A 318 -3.62 -2.99 4.12
N PHE A 319 -2.62 -2.14 3.93
CA PHE A 319 -1.70 -1.70 4.96
C PHE A 319 -1.26 -0.25 4.71
N VAL A 320 -0.78 0.41 5.76
CA VAL A 320 -0.31 1.81 5.68
C VAL A 320 1.14 1.89 6.12
N LEU A 321 1.94 2.64 5.36
CA LEU A 321 3.31 3.01 5.73
C LEU A 321 3.40 4.52 5.92
N SER A 322 4.02 4.95 7.01
CA SER A 322 4.43 6.35 7.18
C SER A 322 5.61 6.70 6.27
N ARG A 323 5.79 7.99 6.03
CA ARG A 323 6.98 8.58 5.40
C ARG A 323 8.28 8.02 5.97
N GLU A 324 8.42 7.98 7.30
CA GLU A 324 9.61 7.45 7.96
C GLU A 324 9.78 5.94 7.76
N ALA A 325 8.69 5.16 7.78
CA ALA A 325 8.76 3.71 7.53
C ALA A 325 9.27 3.41 6.11
N VAL A 326 8.76 4.11 5.10
CA VAL A 326 9.24 3.98 3.71
C VAL A 326 10.70 4.45 3.59
N ARG A 327 11.05 5.59 4.18
CA ARG A 327 12.43 6.11 4.16
C ARG A 327 13.43 5.12 4.80
N ARG A 328 13.04 4.42 5.87
CA ARG A 328 13.85 3.35 6.49
C ARG A 328 13.98 2.13 5.59
N LEU A 329 12.87 1.62 5.06
CA LEU A 329 12.85 0.47 4.15
C LEU A 329 13.77 0.68 2.94
N LEU A 330 13.67 1.86 2.32
CA LEU A 330 14.41 2.22 1.11
C LEU A 330 15.83 2.72 1.39
N LYS A 331 16.25 2.83 2.65
CA LYS A 331 17.62 3.23 2.99
C LYS A 331 18.61 2.19 2.48
N ARG A 332 19.59 2.66 1.70
CA ARG A 332 20.72 1.92 1.18
C ARG A 332 22.01 2.49 1.77
N LYS A 333 22.97 1.63 2.10
CA LYS A 333 24.34 2.02 2.46
C LYS A 333 25.00 2.70 1.25
N VAL A 334 25.69 3.81 1.52
CA VAL A 334 26.45 4.58 0.54
C VAL A 334 27.94 4.43 0.84
N GLY A 335 28.77 4.28 -0.20
CA GLY A 335 30.21 4.17 -0.11
C GLY A 335 30.90 5.53 0.05
N ALA A 336 32.24 5.50 0.13
CA ALA A 336 33.03 6.73 0.28
C ALA A 336 32.90 7.68 -0.92
N ASP A 337 32.65 7.12 -2.12
CA ASP A 337 32.57 7.83 -3.39
C ASP A 337 31.12 8.22 -3.77
N GLY A 338 30.14 7.98 -2.89
CA GLY A 338 28.73 8.28 -3.12
C GLY A 338 27.93 7.19 -3.84
N ASP A 339 28.54 6.03 -4.12
CA ASP A 339 27.91 4.87 -4.73
C ASP A 339 27.02 4.09 -3.75
N PHE A 340 25.97 3.44 -4.24
CA PHE A 340 25.13 2.59 -3.39
C PHE A 340 25.73 1.18 -3.27
N LEU A 341 26.23 0.85 -2.07
CA LEU A 341 26.79 -0.46 -1.74
C LEU A 341 25.72 -1.54 -1.57
N ASP A 342 24.56 -1.16 -1.03
CA ASP A 342 23.40 -2.06 -0.94
C ASP A 342 22.62 -2.05 -2.26
N ALA A 343 22.03 -3.18 -2.63
CA ALA A 343 21.04 -3.23 -3.71
C ALA A 343 19.72 -2.51 -3.33
N PRO A 344 18.81 -2.23 -4.28
CA PRO A 344 17.43 -1.81 -3.98
C PRO A 344 16.72 -2.78 -3.01
N ALA A 345 15.68 -2.31 -2.32
CA ALA A 345 14.88 -3.13 -1.42
C ALA A 345 14.27 -4.35 -2.13
N SER A 346 13.73 -4.16 -3.34
CA SER A 346 13.24 -5.25 -4.19
C SER A 346 14.28 -6.37 -4.34
N HIS A 347 15.50 -6.04 -4.75
CA HIS A 347 16.57 -7.03 -4.96
C HIS A 347 17.14 -7.63 -3.66
N ARG A 348 17.29 -6.84 -2.58
CA ARG A 348 17.87 -7.31 -1.30
C ARG A 348 17.15 -8.51 -0.69
N TRP A 349 15.86 -8.67 -0.98
CA TRP A 349 15.03 -9.72 -0.41
C TRP A 349 14.62 -10.80 -1.43
N ARG A 350 15.24 -10.84 -2.62
CA ARG A 350 14.95 -11.82 -3.69
C ARG A 350 14.93 -13.25 -3.19
N ASP A 351 16.01 -13.67 -2.53
CA ASP A 351 16.19 -15.06 -2.11
C ASP A 351 15.17 -15.46 -1.02
N LEU A 352 14.59 -14.49 -0.31
CA LEU A 352 13.48 -14.72 0.61
C LEU A 352 12.13 -14.78 -0.10
N LEU A 353 11.89 -13.95 -1.14
CA LEU A 353 10.69 -14.02 -2.00
C LEU A 353 10.59 -15.35 -2.78
N GLU A 354 11.71 -16.03 -3.01
CA GLU A 354 11.73 -17.37 -3.59
C GLU A 354 11.11 -18.42 -2.65
N HIS A 355 11.45 -18.37 -1.37
CA HIS A 355 11.15 -19.42 -0.38
C HIS A 355 9.93 -19.13 0.50
N ASP A 356 9.53 -17.86 0.63
CA ASP A 356 8.30 -17.45 1.32
C ASP A 356 7.10 -17.56 0.35
N CYS A 357 5.93 -17.91 0.88
CA CYS A 357 4.69 -17.96 0.11
C CYS A 357 4.22 -16.57 -0.34
N CYS A 358 4.59 -15.54 0.43
CA CYS A 358 3.72 -14.39 0.63
C CYS A 358 4.53 -13.08 0.64
N GLY A 359 4.21 -12.16 -0.27
CA GLY A 359 4.97 -10.91 -0.44
C GLY A 359 4.83 -9.93 0.72
N ASP A 360 3.71 -9.98 1.43
CA ASP A 360 3.43 -9.23 2.66
C ASP A 360 4.23 -9.75 3.86
N SER A 361 4.42 -11.08 3.99
CA SER A 361 5.37 -11.69 4.95
C SER A 361 6.80 -11.15 4.73
N VAL A 362 7.27 -11.15 3.49
CA VAL A 362 8.60 -10.63 3.15
C VAL A 362 8.70 -9.12 3.38
N LEU A 363 7.66 -8.34 3.08
CA LEU A 363 7.60 -6.92 3.39
C LEU A 363 7.70 -6.67 4.90
N GLY A 364 6.95 -7.41 5.72
CA GLY A 364 7.02 -7.29 7.17
C GLY A 364 8.41 -7.62 7.72
N TRP A 365 9.08 -8.64 7.16
CA TRP A 365 10.47 -8.94 7.49
C TRP A 365 11.44 -7.83 7.05
N ALA A 366 11.28 -7.30 5.84
CA ALA A 366 12.10 -6.21 5.31
C ALA A 366 11.99 -4.93 6.17
N LEU A 367 10.77 -4.59 6.61
CA LEU A 367 10.48 -3.49 7.53
C LEU A 367 11.08 -3.73 8.92
N TYR A 368 10.91 -4.94 9.48
CA TYR A 368 11.53 -5.32 10.75
C TYR A 368 13.06 -5.15 10.72
N LYS A 369 13.70 -5.64 9.65
CA LYS A 369 15.15 -5.48 9.44
C LYS A 369 15.58 -4.03 9.18
N ALA A 370 14.67 -3.15 8.79
CA ALA A 370 14.85 -1.70 8.72
C ALA A 370 14.53 -0.95 10.04
N GLY A 371 14.20 -1.66 11.12
CA GLY A 371 13.83 -1.06 12.41
C GLY A 371 12.42 -0.46 12.43
N VAL A 372 11.47 -1.14 11.76
CA VAL A 372 10.05 -0.80 11.70
C VAL A 372 9.23 -2.05 12.07
N THR A 373 8.64 -2.07 13.26
CA THR A 373 7.77 -3.17 13.71
C THR A 373 6.31 -2.91 13.34
N LEU A 374 5.53 -3.98 13.12
CA LEU A 374 4.10 -3.85 12.85
C LEU A 374 3.35 -3.26 14.04
N SER A 375 2.57 -2.21 13.78
CA SER A 375 1.47 -1.75 14.63
C SER A 375 0.19 -2.47 14.23
N GLY A 376 -0.12 -3.58 14.90
CA GLY A 376 -1.30 -4.41 14.60
C GLY A 376 -2.61 -3.72 15.01
N LEU A 377 -3.42 -3.32 14.03
CA LEU A 377 -4.66 -2.56 14.21
C LEU A 377 -5.93 -3.34 13.83
N TRP A 378 -5.91 -4.67 13.94
CA TRP A 378 -7.17 -5.44 13.86
C TRP A 378 -8.11 -5.05 15.01
N PRO A 379 -9.43 -4.93 14.78
CA PRO A 379 -10.18 -5.18 13.53
C PRO A 379 -10.49 -3.91 12.72
N LEU A 380 -9.77 -2.79 12.89
CA LEU A 380 -9.94 -1.63 12.01
C LEU A 380 -9.57 -2.05 10.57
N PHE A 381 -8.43 -2.73 10.42
CA PHE A 381 -8.10 -3.51 9.23
C PHE A 381 -8.57 -4.94 9.44
N ASN A 382 -9.51 -5.42 8.62
CA ASN A 382 -10.20 -6.70 8.85
C ASN A 382 -10.09 -7.64 7.62
N PRO A 383 -9.54 -8.87 7.79
CA PRO A 383 -9.40 -9.86 6.72
C PRO A 383 -10.71 -10.53 6.31
N HIS A 384 -11.80 -10.33 7.06
CA HIS A 384 -13.11 -10.82 6.68
C HIS A 384 -13.78 -9.90 5.67
N SER A 385 -14.54 -10.51 4.76
CA SER A 385 -15.47 -9.78 3.91
C SER A 385 -16.64 -9.24 4.72
N LEU A 386 -17.32 -8.25 4.15
CA LEU A 386 -18.57 -7.68 4.67
C LEU A 386 -19.58 -8.74 5.14
N HIS A 387 -19.69 -9.85 4.40
CA HIS A 387 -20.56 -10.97 4.71
C HIS A 387 -20.06 -11.89 5.84
N ALA A 388 -18.74 -11.94 6.07
CA ALA A 388 -18.09 -12.83 7.03
C ALA A 388 -17.73 -12.18 8.38
N VAL A 389 -17.93 -10.86 8.54
CA VAL A 389 -17.67 -10.12 9.79
C VAL A 389 -18.34 -10.82 10.98
N PRO A 390 -17.57 -11.28 11.99
CA PRO A 390 -18.12 -11.94 13.19
C PRO A 390 -18.47 -10.90 14.26
N PHE A 391 -19.58 -10.20 14.06
CA PHE A 391 -20.09 -9.19 14.99
C PHE A 391 -20.20 -9.76 16.40
N SER A 392 -19.48 -9.13 17.32
CA SER A 392 -19.28 -9.48 18.72
C SER A 392 -18.64 -8.29 19.43
N ASP A 393 -18.50 -8.34 20.76
CA ASP A 393 -17.88 -7.27 21.55
C ASP A 393 -16.46 -6.89 21.08
N LYS A 394 -15.75 -7.83 20.44
CA LYS A 394 -14.42 -7.59 19.83
C LYS A 394 -14.44 -6.62 18.64
N TYR A 395 -15.60 -6.35 18.04
CA TYR A 395 -15.80 -5.51 16.86
C TYR A 395 -16.74 -4.34 17.11
N TRP A 396 -17.83 -4.57 17.84
CA TRP A 396 -19.07 -3.79 17.78
C TRP A 396 -18.91 -2.26 17.86
N CYS A 397 -18.10 -1.79 18.81
CA CYS A 397 -17.90 -0.35 19.09
C CYS A 397 -16.66 0.26 18.42
N GLN A 398 -16.02 -0.47 17.52
CA GLN A 398 -14.75 -0.10 16.90
C GLN A 398 -14.99 0.41 15.46
N PRO A 399 -14.24 1.41 14.99
CA PRO A 399 -14.31 1.87 13.61
C PRO A 399 -13.88 0.77 12.65
N VAL A 400 -14.52 0.70 11.49
CA VAL A 400 -14.13 -0.20 10.39
C VAL A 400 -13.35 0.64 9.38
N VAL A 401 -12.08 0.34 9.15
CA VAL A 401 -11.21 1.09 8.22
C VAL A 401 -11.08 0.36 6.90
N ALA A 402 -10.95 -0.97 6.93
CA ALA A 402 -10.88 -1.80 5.74
C ALA A 402 -11.54 -3.18 5.91
N LEU A 403 -12.16 -3.68 4.84
CA LEU A 403 -12.69 -5.04 4.70
C LEU A 403 -12.08 -5.69 3.44
N HIS A 404 -11.79 -6.98 3.47
CA HIS A 404 -11.13 -7.70 2.37
C HIS A 404 -12.08 -8.73 1.74
N LYS A 405 -11.99 -8.97 0.42
CA LYS A 405 -12.91 -9.83 -0.34
C LYS A 405 -14.37 -9.34 -0.28
N THR A 406 -14.59 -8.03 -0.27
CA THR A 406 -15.94 -7.46 -0.39
C THR A 406 -16.43 -7.72 -1.81
N ARG A 407 -17.67 -8.20 -1.98
CA ARG A 407 -18.12 -8.56 -3.33
C ARG A 407 -18.33 -7.30 -4.17
N PRO A 408 -18.16 -7.38 -5.51
CA PRO A 408 -18.32 -6.24 -6.40
C PRO A 408 -19.67 -5.51 -6.27
N ALA A 409 -20.77 -6.25 -6.14
CA ALA A 409 -22.10 -5.68 -5.95
C ALA A 409 -22.24 -4.97 -4.60
N ASP A 410 -21.86 -5.65 -3.51
CA ASP A 410 -21.93 -5.09 -2.15
C ASP A 410 -21.04 -3.85 -2.01
N MET A 411 -19.87 -3.81 -2.67
CA MET A 411 -18.93 -2.69 -2.68
C MET A 411 -19.56 -1.41 -3.26
N GLU A 412 -20.24 -1.50 -4.40
CA GLU A 412 -20.96 -0.37 -5.00
C GLU A 412 -22.18 0.09 -4.18
N GLU A 413 -22.87 -0.82 -3.51
CA GLU A 413 -24.04 -0.51 -2.67
C GLU A 413 -23.60 0.12 -1.33
N LEU A 414 -22.59 -0.47 -0.67
CA LEU A 414 -22.00 0.01 0.57
C LEU A 414 -21.42 1.42 0.42
N TRP A 415 -20.78 1.72 -0.71
CA TRP A 415 -20.25 3.06 -0.99
C TRP A 415 -21.35 4.12 -1.15
N ARG A 416 -22.49 3.76 -1.74
CA ARG A 416 -23.66 4.66 -1.77
C ARG A 416 -24.27 4.80 -0.38
N TRP A 417 -24.38 3.71 0.38
CA TRP A 417 -24.85 3.74 1.77
C TRP A 417 -23.97 4.59 2.69
N GLU A 418 -22.64 4.52 2.55
CA GLU A 418 -21.68 5.32 3.33
C GLU A 418 -21.99 6.83 3.22
N HIS A 419 -22.25 7.32 2.00
CA HIS A 419 -22.60 8.73 1.78
C HIS A 419 -23.83 9.18 2.58
N ALA A 420 -24.81 8.30 2.77
CA ALA A 420 -26.02 8.58 3.57
C ALA A 420 -25.82 8.38 5.08
N ASN A 421 -24.75 7.72 5.53
CA ASN A 421 -24.58 7.28 6.92
C ASN A 421 -23.35 7.86 7.65
N ARG A 422 -22.44 8.55 6.96
CA ARG A 422 -21.37 9.35 7.60
C ARG A 422 -21.96 10.40 8.55
N LYS A 423 -21.33 10.54 9.72
CA LYS A 423 -21.67 11.49 10.80
C LYS A 423 -20.45 12.38 11.05
N HIS A 424 -20.62 13.64 11.44
CA HIS A 424 -19.47 14.54 11.57
C HIS A 424 -18.55 14.10 12.71
N GLU A 425 -19.10 13.94 13.91
CA GLU A 425 -18.39 13.67 15.16
C GLU A 425 -18.08 12.18 15.41
N LYS A 426 -18.58 11.27 14.55
CA LYS A 426 -18.48 9.83 14.76
C LYS A 426 -18.10 9.07 13.48
N PRO A 427 -17.02 8.26 13.48
CA PRO A 427 -16.71 7.35 12.38
C PRO A 427 -17.79 6.27 12.23
N ILE A 428 -17.83 5.60 11.07
CA ILE A 428 -18.66 4.41 10.87
C ILE A 428 -18.11 3.26 11.73
N LEU A 429 -18.93 2.71 12.62
CA LEU A 429 -18.56 1.57 13.46
C LEU A 429 -19.11 0.26 12.88
N TYR A 430 -18.59 -0.87 13.36
CA TYR A 430 -19.16 -2.18 13.03
C TYR A 430 -20.66 -2.27 13.38
N ARG A 431 -21.11 -1.65 14.48
CA ARG A 431 -22.54 -1.55 14.79
C ARG A 431 -23.38 -0.80 13.75
N ASP A 432 -22.83 0.15 13.01
CA ASP A 432 -23.55 0.84 11.93
C ASP A 432 -23.59 -0.06 10.68
N LEU A 433 -22.50 -0.78 10.39
CA LEU A 433 -22.41 -1.75 9.30
C LEU A 433 -23.40 -2.92 9.45
N PHE A 434 -23.79 -3.27 10.67
CA PHE A 434 -24.86 -4.24 10.94
C PHE A 434 -26.20 -3.81 10.29
N GLU A 435 -26.51 -2.51 10.30
CA GLU A 435 -27.74 -1.95 9.70
C GLU A 435 -27.68 -1.91 8.16
N PHE A 436 -26.56 -2.24 7.53
CA PHE A 436 -26.47 -2.34 6.07
C PHE A 436 -27.17 -3.62 5.57
N HIS A 437 -26.89 -4.77 6.20
CA HIS A 437 -27.40 -6.07 5.76
C HIS A 437 -28.38 -6.76 6.72
N HIS A 438 -28.55 -6.27 7.95
CA HIS A 438 -29.47 -6.83 8.95
C HIS A 438 -29.30 -8.36 9.17
N PRO A 439 -28.07 -8.86 9.46
CA PRO A 439 -27.85 -10.30 9.63
C PRO A 439 -28.72 -10.88 10.76
N GLY A 440 -29.28 -12.07 10.51
CA GLY A 440 -30.33 -12.66 11.34
C GLY A 440 -31.77 -12.24 10.98
N GLN A 441 -31.97 -11.62 9.81
CA GLN A 441 -33.30 -11.43 9.21
C GLN A 441 -33.32 -11.97 7.75
N PRO A 442 -34.21 -12.93 7.41
CA PRO A 442 -35.00 -13.77 8.33
C PRO A 442 -34.12 -14.56 9.31
N SER A 443 -34.74 -15.10 10.37
CA SER A 443 -34.06 -15.84 11.45
C SER A 443 -33.52 -17.20 11.02
N THR A 444 -33.92 -17.75 9.87
CA THR A 444 -33.39 -18.97 9.27
C THR A 444 -33.24 -18.83 7.75
N ARG A 445 -32.28 -19.56 7.16
CA ARG A 445 -32.04 -19.64 5.71
C ARG A 445 -31.57 -21.04 5.31
N ALA A 446 -32.18 -21.59 4.26
CA ALA A 446 -31.70 -22.80 3.59
C ALA A 446 -30.64 -22.46 2.52
N ASP A 447 -29.85 -23.45 2.12
CA ASP A 447 -28.73 -23.38 1.18
C ASP A 447 -27.77 -22.22 1.50
N TRP A 448 -27.52 -22.04 2.79
CA TRP A 448 -26.84 -20.87 3.35
C TRP A 448 -25.89 -21.24 4.48
N ASP A 449 -24.69 -20.68 4.40
CA ASP A 449 -23.63 -20.85 5.37
C ASP A 449 -23.27 -19.52 6.05
N ASN A 450 -23.73 -19.39 7.30
CA ASN A 450 -23.40 -18.31 8.22
C ASN A 450 -22.10 -18.56 9.00
N MET A 451 -21.35 -19.63 8.71
CA MET A 451 -20.12 -19.99 9.39
C MET A 451 -18.85 -19.69 8.59
N TRP A 452 -17.81 -19.31 9.34
CA TRP A 452 -16.43 -19.29 8.87
C TRP A 452 -15.51 -19.39 10.10
N GLY A 453 -14.67 -20.43 10.14
CA GLY A 453 -13.63 -20.59 11.15
C GLY A 453 -14.05 -21.34 12.44
N PRO A 454 -13.08 -21.62 13.32
CA PRO A 454 -13.21 -22.62 14.39
C PRO A 454 -13.85 -22.11 15.70
N ILE A 455 -14.48 -20.93 15.71
CA ILE A 455 -15.15 -20.39 16.91
C ILE A 455 -16.54 -21.03 17.05
N THR A 456 -16.52 -22.34 17.29
CA THR A 456 -17.68 -23.17 17.61
C THR A 456 -17.67 -23.47 19.10
N ILE A 457 -18.81 -23.29 19.77
CA ILE A 457 -19.07 -23.94 21.07
C ILE A 457 -19.13 -25.45 20.81
N GLU A 458 -18.74 -26.27 21.78
CA GLU A 458 -19.03 -27.72 21.74
C GLU A 458 -20.54 -27.93 21.56
N GLY A 459 -20.93 -28.41 20.38
CA GLY A 459 -22.33 -28.58 20.01
C GLY A 459 -22.95 -29.88 20.56
N PRO A 460 -24.27 -30.04 20.40
CA PRO A 460 -24.93 -31.33 20.61
C PRO A 460 -24.34 -32.42 19.67
N PRO A 461 -24.66 -33.71 19.90
CA PRO A 461 -24.13 -34.81 19.09
C PRO A 461 -24.34 -34.64 17.57
N LYS A 462 -23.47 -35.28 16.78
CA LYS A 462 -23.49 -35.35 15.29
C LYS A 462 -24.70 -36.09 14.69
N THR A 463 -25.85 -36.01 15.34
CA THR A 463 -27.12 -36.62 14.94
C THR A 463 -28.31 -35.68 15.13
N ALA A 464 -28.08 -34.46 15.63
CA ALA A 464 -29.13 -33.47 15.85
C ALA A 464 -29.74 -32.99 14.53
N THR A 465 -31.07 -32.79 14.48
CA THR A 465 -31.74 -32.06 13.38
C THR A 465 -31.39 -30.57 13.42
N PHE A 466 -31.84 -29.82 12.39
CA PHE A 466 -31.69 -28.35 12.39
C PHE A 466 -32.44 -27.69 13.56
N GLU A 467 -33.62 -28.22 13.91
CA GLU A 467 -34.45 -27.77 15.03
C GLU A 467 -33.79 -28.07 16.38
N GLU A 468 -33.24 -29.27 16.55
CA GLU A 468 -32.49 -29.65 17.75
C GLU A 468 -31.19 -28.83 17.90
N CYS A 469 -30.53 -28.51 16.79
CA CYS A 469 -29.39 -27.59 16.76
C CYS A 469 -29.80 -26.17 17.18
N GLY A 470 -30.96 -25.68 16.73
CA GLY A 470 -31.53 -24.41 17.16
C GLY A 470 -31.92 -24.38 18.63
N ALA A 471 -32.51 -25.47 19.15
CA ALA A 471 -32.84 -25.62 20.57
C ALA A 471 -31.57 -25.58 21.44
N ALA A 472 -30.50 -26.29 21.05
CA ALA A 472 -29.22 -26.24 21.75
C ALA A 472 -28.59 -24.84 21.74
N CYS A 473 -28.72 -24.07 20.65
CA CYS A 473 -28.32 -22.65 20.63
C CYS A 473 -29.17 -21.80 21.61
N GLN A 474 -30.48 -22.05 21.66
CA GLN A 474 -31.39 -21.33 22.55
C GLN A 474 -31.07 -21.62 24.03
N GLU A 475 -30.70 -22.85 24.39
CA GLU A 475 -30.26 -23.21 25.74
C GLU A 475 -28.87 -22.62 26.08
N HIS A 476 -27.93 -22.62 25.13
CA HIS A 476 -26.59 -22.11 25.38
C HIS A 476 -26.54 -20.57 25.36
N SER A 477 -26.44 -19.94 26.54
CA SER A 477 -26.52 -18.48 26.73
C SER A 477 -25.63 -17.62 25.82
N ALA A 478 -24.40 -18.08 25.52
CA ALA A 478 -23.47 -17.35 24.63
C ALA A 478 -23.70 -17.58 23.13
N CYS A 479 -24.64 -18.43 22.72
CA CYS A 479 -24.91 -18.71 21.31
C CYS A 479 -25.80 -17.61 20.71
N PHE A 480 -25.44 -17.07 19.54
CA PHE A 480 -26.24 -16.09 18.78
C PHE A 480 -26.75 -16.64 17.46
N GLN A 481 -26.01 -17.57 16.86
CA GLN A 481 -26.38 -18.21 15.61
C GLN A 481 -25.93 -19.67 15.62
N TYR A 482 -26.51 -20.46 14.74
CA TYR A 482 -26.20 -21.87 14.55
C TYR A 482 -26.17 -22.21 13.07
N ASN A 483 -25.44 -23.27 12.72
CA ASN A 483 -25.36 -23.83 11.39
C ASN A 483 -25.54 -25.35 11.46
N TRP A 484 -26.24 -25.90 10.48
CA TRP A 484 -26.44 -27.33 10.33
C TRP A 484 -26.07 -27.74 8.90
N HIS A 485 -25.30 -28.82 8.77
CA HIS A 485 -24.93 -29.40 7.50
C HIS A 485 -24.87 -30.92 7.63
N GLY A 486 -25.88 -31.60 7.06
CA GLY A 486 -25.96 -33.07 6.96
C GLY A 486 -26.14 -33.78 8.29
N ASP A 487 -25.03 -33.95 9.02
CA ASP A 487 -24.97 -34.54 10.36
C ASP A 487 -24.09 -33.73 11.33
N LYS A 488 -23.79 -32.46 10.99
CA LYS A 488 -22.96 -31.57 11.82
C LYS A 488 -23.78 -30.36 12.25
N CYS A 489 -23.92 -30.17 13.57
CA CYS A 489 -24.46 -28.97 14.19
C CYS A 489 -23.31 -28.11 14.75
N TYR A 490 -23.35 -26.81 14.50
CA TYR A 490 -22.37 -25.84 14.96
C TYR A 490 -23.07 -24.69 15.70
N LEU A 491 -22.65 -24.43 16.94
CA LEU A 491 -23.16 -23.35 17.78
C LEU A 491 -22.12 -22.23 17.88
N VAL A 492 -22.54 -20.96 17.84
CA VAL A 492 -21.63 -19.85 17.48
C VAL A 492 -21.85 -18.61 18.33
N GLN A 493 -20.76 -18.03 18.84
CA GLN A 493 -20.76 -16.87 19.76
C GLN A 493 -20.68 -15.49 19.06
N SER A 494 -20.84 -15.45 17.74
CA SER A 494 -20.73 -14.22 16.95
C SER A 494 -21.76 -14.22 15.83
N ILE A 495 -22.27 -13.05 15.49
CA ILE A 495 -23.28 -12.89 14.43
C ILE A 495 -22.55 -12.63 13.11
N ARG A 496 -22.84 -13.42 12.08
CA ARG A 496 -22.37 -13.24 10.70
C ARG A 496 -23.57 -13.20 9.76
N LEU A 497 -23.41 -12.56 8.59
CA LEU A 497 -24.40 -12.63 7.53
C LEU A 497 -24.30 -13.95 6.75
N GLY A 498 -23.08 -14.38 6.44
CA GLY A 498 -22.84 -15.60 5.67
C GLY A 498 -23.05 -15.44 4.16
N HIS A 499 -23.13 -16.57 3.49
CA HIS A 499 -23.22 -16.68 2.04
C HIS A 499 -24.09 -17.85 1.61
N ALA A 500 -24.65 -17.78 0.41
CA ALA A 500 -25.25 -18.96 -0.22
C ALA A 500 -24.17 -20.03 -0.43
N ARG A 501 -24.49 -21.29 -0.16
CA ARG A 501 -23.58 -22.42 -0.26
C ARG A 501 -24.33 -23.64 -0.78
N ASP A 502 -23.85 -24.18 -1.89
CA ASP A 502 -24.39 -25.37 -2.52
C ASP A 502 -24.27 -26.60 -1.60
N ALA A 503 -25.15 -27.57 -1.79
CA ALA A 503 -25.10 -28.82 -1.06
C ALA A 503 -23.80 -29.61 -1.35
N GLU A 504 -23.12 -30.07 -0.29
CA GLU A 504 -21.93 -30.90 -0.45
C GLU A 504 -22.28 -32.34 -0.77
N LYS A 505 -21.40 -33.00 -1.54
CA LYS A 505 -21.52 -34.44 -1.79
C LYS A 505 -21.09 -35.22 -0.55
N GLU A 506 -21.64 -36.42 -0.40
CA GLU A 506 -21.16 -37.39 0.58
C GLU A 506 -19.70 -37.78 0.26
N THR A 507 -18.88 -37.85 1.31
CA THR A 507 -17.48 -38.30 1.31
C THR A 507 -17.26 -39.26 2.48
N GLU A 508 -16.08 -39.89 2.55
CA GLU A 508 -15.73 -40.74 3.71
C GLU A 508 -15.64 -39.94 5.04
N GLU A 509 -15.59 -38.60 4.99
CA GLU A 509 -15.45 -37.71 6.16
C GLU A 509 -16.76 -36.97 6.55
N HIS A 510 -17.77 -36.96 5.68
CA HIS A 510 -19.07 -36.32 5.94
C HIS A 510 -20.18 -36.84 5.01
N LYS A 511 -21.41 -36.92 5.54
CA LYS A 511 -22.60 -37.30 4.75
C LYS A 511 -22.98 -36.30 3.66
N GLY A 512 -22.38 -35.11 3.65
CA GLY A 512 -22.77 -34.01 2.77
C GLY A 512 -24.18 -33.52 3.08
N GLY A 513 -24.84 -32.91 2.10
CA GLY A 513 -26.18 -32.33 2.23
C GLY A 513 -26.19 -30.81 2.10
N SER A 514 -27.37 -30.21 2.27
CA SER A 514 -27.54 -28.75 2.22
C SER A 514 -27.14 -28.08 3.54
N PHE A 515 -26.70 -26.83 3.43
CA PHE A 515 -26.42 -25.96 4.58
C PHE A 515 -27.68 -25.26 5.04
N GLN A 516 -27.95 -25.29 6.34
CA GLN A 516 -29.03 -24.54 6.96
C GLN A 516 -28.46 -23.64 8.04
N SER A 517 -28.77 -22.35 7.97
CA SER A 517 -28.30 -21.33 8.91
C SER A 517 -29.46 -20.79 9.73
N GLY A 518 -29.25 -20.61 11.03
CA GLY A 518 -30.21 -20.01 11.95
C GLY A 518 -29.57 -18.96 12.85
N TRP A 519 -30.38 -18.00 13.30
CA TRP A 519 -30.00 -16.89 14.16
C TRP A 519 -31.06 -16.69 15.24
N LEU A 520 -30.62 -16.45 16.47
CA LEU A 520 -31.51 -16.13 17.60
C LEU A 520 -31.83 -14.63 17.57
N SER A 521 -32.66 -14.22 16.60
CA SER A 521 -32.89 -12.81 16.26
C SER A 521 -33.37 -11.95 17.44
N GLU A 522 -34.12 -12.52 18.39
CA GLU A 522 -34.54 -11.83 19.62
C GLU A 522 -33.34 -11.56 20.55
N ARG A 523 -32.54 -12.58 20.87
CA ARG A 523 -31.30 -12.45 21.66
C ARG A 523 -30.29 -11.49 21.02
N ILE A 524 -30.20 -11.50 19.69
CA ILE A 524 -29.40 -10.54 18.91
C ILE A 524 -29.92 -9.12 19.10
N ALA A 525 -31.24 -8.90 19.01
CA ALA A 525 -31.84 -7.59 19.22
C ALA A 525 -31.65 -7.07 20.66
N GLU A 526 -31.77 -7.94 21.66
CA GLU A 526 -31.51 -7.62 23.07
C GLU A 526 -30.05 -7.20 23.31
N TRP A 527 -29.08 -8.00 22.83
CA TRP A 527 -27.65 -7.66 22.94
C TRP A 527 -27.32 -6.33 22.24
N ARG A 528 -27.87 -6.09 21.04
CA ARG A 528 -27.72 -4.81 20.31
C ARG A 528 -28.22 -3.60 21.12
N GLN A 529 -29.32 -3.73 21.86
CA GLN A 529 -29.87 -2.64 22.67
C GLN A 529 -29.03 -2.33 23.91
N GLN A 530 -28.35 -3.34 24.47
CA GLN A 530 -27.41 -3.19 25.58
C GLN A 530 -26.09 -2.54 25.14
N GLN A 531 -25.59 -2.91 23.95
CA GLN A 531 -24.29 -2.46 23.44
C GLN A 531 -24.35 -1.11 22.71
N ARG A 532 -24.48 -0.02 23.48
CA ARG A 532 -24.71 1.34 22.95
C ARG A 532 -23.51 2.03 22.29
N CYS A 533 -22.28 1.60 22.56
CA CYS A 533 -21.06 2.23 22.02
C CYS A 533 -21.03 3.76 22.22
N GLU A 534 -21.21 4.19 23.46
CA GLU A 534 -21.15 5.60 23.88
C GLU A 534 -19.79 6.21 23.57
N VAL A 535 -18.73 5.41 23.74
CA VAL A 535 -17.33 5.74 23.41
C VAL A 535 -16.90 4.99 22.15
N VAL A 536 -16.20 5.67 21.25
CA VAL A 536 -15.57 5.05 20.06
C VAL A 536 -14.29 4.36 20.47
N GLN A 537 -14.15 3.08 20.12
CA GLN A 537 -13.00 2.26 20.47
C GLN A 537 -11.95 2.24 19.34
N TRP A 538 -11.16 3.30 19.22
CA TRP A 538 -9.98 3.29 18.33
C TRP A 538 -8.92 2.37 18.94
N VAL A 539 -8.71 1.17 18.39
CA VAL A 539 -7.81 0.19 19.03
C VAL A 539 -6.35 0.66 19.07
N ARG A 540 -5.66 0.38 20.18
CA ARG A 540 -4.20 0.51 20.22
C ARG A 540 -3.51 -0.63 19.46
N PRO A 541 -2.29 -0.41 18.93
CA PRO A 541 -1.46 -1.47 18.38
C PRO A 541 -1.35 -2.68 19.31
N SER A 542 -1.58 -3.87 18.76
CA SER A 542 -1.43 -5.15 19.48
C SER A 542 -1.09 -6.26 18.49
N LEU A 543 -0.25 -7.19 18.93
CA LEU A 543 0.12 -8.41 18.19
C LEU A 543 -0.55 -9.67 18.79
N THR A 544 -1.23 -9.54 19.93
CA THR A 544 -2.01 -10.61 20.59
C THR A 544 -3.50 -10.53 20.27
N ARG A 545 -4.00 -9.34 19.89
CA ARG A 545 -5.39 -9.11 19.48
C ARG A 545 -5.54 -9.37 17.97
N ILE A 546 -5.76 -10.64 17.61
CA ILE A 546 -5.90 -11.17 16.24
C ILE A 546 -7.29 -11.80 16.03
N TYR A 547 -7.62 -12.14 14.77
CA TYR A 547 -8.91 -12.70 14.33
C TYR A 547 -9.09 -14.19 14.64
#